data_AF-A0A1M5M1I3-F1
#
_entry.id   AF-A0A1M5M1I3-F1
#
_cell.length_a   1.000
_cell.length_b   1.000
_cell.length_c   1.000
_cell.angle_alpha   90.00
_cell.angle_beta   90.00
_cell.angle_gamma   90.00
#
_symmetry.space_group_name_H-M   'P 1'
#
loop_
_entity.id
_entity.type
_entity.pdbx_description
1 polymer ?
#
loop_
_entity_poly.entity_id
_entity_poly.type
_entity_poly.pdbx_seq_one_letter_code
_entity_poly.pdbx_strand_id
1 'polypeptide(L)'
;MNPLRQAPSFSRAALLCLGMAVTSLLSACGGGDTGLATGTALYTTAPSGLIMSVKETATFKAGGGTPNYNVTTNDASIATVAINGTSFTITAVASGQATISVNDAAGATVSVPLTVK
;
A
#
# COMPACT_ATOMS: atom_id res chain seq x y z
N MET A 1 -11.32 -34.05 13.68
CA MET A 1 -11.51 -32.67 14.18
C MET A 1 -10.18 -31.95 14.13
N ASN A 2 -9.98 -31.04 13.17
CA ASN A 2 -8.89 -30.06 13.20
C ASN A 2 -9.40 -28.78 12.51
N PRO A 3 -9.66 -27.68 13.24
CA PRO A 3 -10.28 -26.50 12.69
C PRO A 3 -9.26 -25.56 12.03
N LEU A 4 -9.57 -25.19 10.79
CA LEU A 4 -9.42 -23.88 10.16
C LEU A 4 -8.55 -22.86 10.92
N ARG A 5 -7.32 -22.61 10.46
CA ARG A 5 -6.61 -21.36 10.76
C ARG A 5 -5.92 -20.79 9.52
N GLN A 6 -6.58 -19.79 8.96
CA GLN A 6 -5.99 -18.61 8.34
C GLN A 6 -5.14 -18.82 7.06
N ALA A 7 -5.82 -18.94 5.93
CA ALA A 7 -5.23 -18.44 4.68
C ALA A 7 -5.20 -16.90 4.76
N PRO A 8 -4.09 -16.23 4.39
CA PRO A 8 -4.09 -14.78 4.27
C PRO A 8 -5.09 -14.40 3.16
N SER A 9 -6.05 -13.56 3.55
CA SER A 9 -7.02 -12.90 2.70
C SER A 9 -6.32 -11.98 1.69
N PHE A 10 -5.69 -12.56 0.66
CA PHE A 10 -5.54 -11.88 -0.61
C PHE A 10 -6.91 -11.92 -1.26
N SER A 11 -7.68 -10.89 -0.88
CA SER A 11 -8.89 -10.45 -1.54
C SER A 11 -8.64 -10.47 -3.04
N ARG A 12 -9.05 -11.56 -3.70
CA ARG A 12 -9.15 -11.65 -5.15
C ARG A 12 -10.34 -10.77 -5.50
N ALA A 13 -10.07 -9.47 -5.48
CA ALA A 13 -10.95 -8.46 -6.01
C ALA A 13 -11.32 -8.92 -7.42
N ALA A 14 -12.62 -9.11 -7.58
CA ALA A 14 -13.31 -9.03 -8.84
C ALA A 14 -12.68 -7.96 -9.73
N LEU A 15 -12.55 -8.25 -11.03
CA LEU A 15 -13.29 -7.53 -12.07
C LEU A 15 -12.71 -7.94 -13.43
N LEU A 16 -13.00 -9.16 -13.87
CA LEU A 16 -12.79 -9.55 -15.26
C LEU A 16 -13.99 -9.04 -16.09
N CYS A 17 -14.15 -7.72 -16.16
CA CYS A 17 -14.98 -7.09 -17.18
C CYS A 17 -14.16 -7.06 -18.49
N LEU A 18 -14.02 -8.22 -19.12
CA LEU A 18 -13.57 -8.33 -20.50
C LEU A 18 -14.71 -7.86 -21.41
N GLY A 19 -14.87 -6.54 -21.47
CA GLY A 19 -15.86 -5.85 -22.29
C GLY A 19 -15.22 -4.63 -22.92
N MET A 20 -14.10 -4.82 -23.62
CA MET A 20 -13.44 -3.76 -24.37
C MET A 20 -14.22 -3.55 -25.67
N ALA A 21 -15.32 -2.81 -25.55
CA ALA A 21 -16.14 -2.40 -26.67
C ALA A 21 -16.00 -0.88 -26.89
N VAL A 22 -15.40 -0.56 -28.03
CA VAL A 22 -15.91 0.43 -28.98
C VAL A 22 -15.69 1.92 -28.65
N THR A 23 -14.66 2.45 -29.30
CA THR A 23 -14.59 3.72 -30.06
C THR A 23 -15.33 4.93 -29.52
N SER A 24 -14.60 6.00 -29.19
CA SER A 24 -14.96 7.35 -29.65
C SER A 24 -13.76 8.28 -29.52
N LEU A 25 -13.30 8.80 -30.66
CA LEU A 25 -12.44 9.98 -30.70
C LEU A 25 -13.27 11.17 -30.19
N LEU A 26 -12.83 11.90 -29.15
CA LEU A 26 -13.03 13.34 -29.12
C LEU A 26 -12.20 14.03 -28.04
N SER A 27 -11.73 15.22 -28.43
CA SER A 27 -11.55 16.40 -27.58
C SER A 27 -10.54 16.25 -26.45
N ALA A 28 -9.30 16.65 -26.71
CA ALA A 28 -8.89 18.05 -26.62
C ALA A 28 -8.18 18.26 -25.28
N CYS A 29 -6.98 18.78 -25.40
CA CYS A 29 -6.17 19.35 -24.34
C CYS A 29 -7.06 20.11 -23.33
N GLY A 30 -7.18 19.58 -22.11
CA GLY A 30 -7.95 20.19 -21.05
C GLY A 30 -8.03 19.27 -19.84
N GLY A 31 -7.04 19.36 -18.95
CA GLY A 31 -7.03 18.57 -17.71
C GLY A 31 -5.64 18.35 -17.17
N GLY A 32 -4.82 19.40 -17.11
CA GLY A 32 -3.78 19.44 -16.09
C GLY A 32 -4.47 19.78 -14.79
N ASP A 33 -5.19 18.83 -14.20
CA ASP A 33 -5.38 18.85 -12.76
C ASP A 33 -3.97 18.74 -12.17
N THR A 34 -3.34 19.89 -11.96
CA THR A 34 -2.44 19.97 -10.82
C THR A 34 -3.34 19.65 -9.64
N GLY A 35 -3.31 18.39 -9.23
CA GLY A 35 -3.92 17.86 -8.02
C GLY A 35 -3.40 18.62 -6.82
N LEU A 36 -3.79 19.88 -6.71
CA LEU A 36 -3.95 20.58 -5.47
C LEU A 36 -5.22 19.99 -4.89
N ALA A 37 -5.12 18.73 -4.47
CA ALA A 37 -5.95 18.29 -3.38
C ALA A 37 -5.77 19.37 -2.31
N THR A 38 -6.84 20.10 -2.02
CA THR A 38 -6.97 20.90 -0.79
C THR A 38 -7.00 20.01 0.46
N GLY A 39 -6.49 18.78 0.35
CA GLY A 39 -6.22 17.84 1.42
C GLY A 39 -4.71 17.61 1.52
N THR A 40 -4.23 17.54 2.76
CA THR A 40 -2.84 17.22 3.12
C THR A 40 -2.24 16.16 2.20
N ALA A 41 -1.06 16.34 1.62
CA ALA A 41 -0.43 15.31 0.77
C ALA A 41 -0.28 13.98 1.53
N LEU A 42 -0.29 12.83 0.83
CA LEU A 42 -0.09 11.53 1.48
C LEU A 42 1.23 11.52 2.25
N TYR A 43 1.16 11.21 3.55
CA TYR A 43 2.30 11.06 4.43
C TYR A 43 2.17 9.80 5.28
N THR A 44 3.31 9.35 5.80
CA THR A 44 3.37 8.26 6.75
C THR A 44 4.24 8.65 7.95
N THR A 45 3.92 8.11 9.12
CA THR A 45 4.78 8.20 10.30
C THR A 45 5.97 7.24 10.24
N ALA A 46 6.06 6.40 9.20
CA ALA A 46 7.21 5.55 8.99
C ALA A 46 8.41 6.38 8.47
N PRO A 47 9.61 6.18 9.02
CA PRO A 47 10.81 6.85 8.53
C PRO A 47 11.20 6.33 7.14
N SER A 48 11.89 7.14 6.34
CA SER A 48 12.42 6.75 5.02
C SER A 48 13.61 5.77 5.09
N GLY A 49 13.78 5.07 6.21
CA GLY A 49 14.92 4.21 6.53
C GLY A 49 14.60 3.40 7.78
N LEU A 50 13.55 2.60 7.70
CA LEU A 50 13.10 1.80 8.82
C LEU A 50 14.06 0.63 9.04
N ILE A 51 14.54 0.48 10.27
CA ILE A 51 15.42 -0.62 10.66
C ILE A 51 14.71 -1.42 11.75
N MET A 52 14.52 -2.71 11.51
CA MET A 52 13.86 -3.61 12.46
C MET A 52 14.68 -4.88 12.70
N SER A 53 14.45 -5.52 13.83
CA SER A 53 14.99 -6.85 14.12
C SER A 53 14.12 -7.94 13.46
N VAL A 54 14.69 -9.11 13.21
CA VAL A 54 13.92 -10.26 12.70
C VAL A 54 12.82 -10.64 13.71
N LYS A 55 11.58 -10.88 13.23
CA LYS A 55 10.35 -11.12 14.04
C LYS A 55 9.87 -9.90 14.84
N GLU A 56 10.43 -8.72 14.61
CA GLU A 56 9.92 -7.48 15.20
C GLU A 56 8.67 -7.01 14.45
N THR A 57 7.78 -6.35 15.20
CA THR A 57 6.56 -5.75 14.68
C THR A 57 6.51 -4.28 15.03
N ALA A 58 6.28 -3.43 14.05
CA ALA A 58 6.17 -2.00 14.23
C ALA A 58 4.87 -1.48 13.59
N THR A 59 4.20 -0.57 14.27
CA THR A 59 2.94 0.02 13.78
C THR A 59 3.16 1.48 13.43
N PHE A 60 2.71 1.85 12.25
CA PHE A 60 2.78 3.19 11.69
C PHE A 60 1.39 3.64 11.25
N LYS A 61 1.26 4.93 10.96
CA LYS A 61 0.04 5.53 10.46
C LYS A 61 0.30 6.19 9.12
N ALA A 62 -0.65 6.07 8.21
CA ALA A 62 -0.74 6.84 6.99
C ALA A 62 -1.85 7.90 7.14
N GLY A 63 -1.64 9.08 6.58
CA GLY A 63 -2.60 10.18 6.59
C GLY A 63 -2.38 11.10 5.40
N GLY A 64 -3.29 12.06 5.22
CA GLY A 64 -3.32 12.89 4.01
C GLY A 64 -3.79 12.09 2.78
N GLY A 65 -3.98 12.75 1.64
CA GLY A 65 -4.55 12.14 0.45
C GLY A 65 -6.05 11.88 0.58
N THR A 66 -6.52 10.89 -0.16
CA THR A 66 -7.89 10.43 -0.27
C THR A 66 -8.09 9.09 0.46
N PRO A 67 -8.94 9.04 1.49
CA PRO A 67 -9.09 7.87 2.35
C PRO A 67 -9.50 6.61 1.57
N ASN A 68 -8.53 5.72 1.34
CA ASN A 68 -8.66 4.30 0.98
C ASN A 68 -7.24 3.74 0.79
N TYR A 69 -6.44 3.80 1.85
CA TYR A 69 -5.01 3.50 1.75
C TYR A 69 -4.78 2.00 1.52
N ASN A 70 -3.90 1.71 0.57
CA ASN A 70 -3.44 0.37 0.28
C ASN A 70 -1.95 0.26 0.63
N VAL A 71 -1.55 -0.79 1.34
CA VAL A 71 -0.14 -1.00 1.74
C VAL A 71 0.32 -2.33 1.20
N THR A 72 1.41 -2.30 0.44
CA THR A 72 2.02 -3.47 -0.18
C THR A 72 3.48 -3.57 0.18
N THR A 73 4.00 -4.80 0.15
CA THR A 73 5.42 -5.10 0.34
C THR A 73 5.95 -5.68 -0.97
N ASN A 74 7.19 -5.37 -1.34
CA ASN A 74 7.84 -6.00 -2.48
C ASN A 74 8.19 -7.48 -2.20
N ASP A 75 8.49 -7.83 -0.94
CA ASP A 75 9.01 -9.14 -0.52
C ASP A 75 8.35 -9.61 0.78
N ALA A 76 7.26 -10.36 0.66
CA ALA A 76 6.53 -10.92 1.81
C ALA A 76 7.35 -11.95 2.63
N SER A 77 8.39 -12.54 2.05
CA SER A 77 9.33 -13.43 2.74
C SER A 77 10.26 -12.69 3.71
N ILE A 78 10.50 -11.40 3.49
CA ILE A 78 11.36 -10.55 4.32
C ILE A 78 10.49 -9.74 5.29
N ALA A 79 9.41 -9.14 4.80
CA ALA A 79 8.51 -8.33 5.61
C ALA A 79 7.06 -8.42 5.14
N THR A 80 6.15 -8.60 6.08
CA THR A 80 4.71 -8.61 5.84
C THR A 80 4.06 -7.36 6.40
N VAL A 81 2.95 -6.93 5.79
CA VAL A 81 2.24 -5.71 6.17
C VAL A 81 0.75 -5.99 6.32
N ALA A 82 0.13 -5.34 7.29
CA ALA A 82 -1.31 -5.39 7.52
C ALA A 82 -1.81 -3.97 7.77
N ILE A 83 -2.84 -3.52 7.05
CA ILE A 83 -3.46 -2.21 7.25
C ILE A 83 -4.86 -2.34 7.85
N ASN A 84 -5.17 -1.48 8.82
CA ASN A 84 -6.48 -1.32 9.45
C ASN A 84 -6.87 0.16 9.39
N GLY A 85 -7.65 0.52 8.37
CA GLY A 85 -8.06 1.90 8.11
C GLY A 85 -6.86 2.78 7.76
N THR A 86 -6.33 3.50 8.75
CA THR A 86 -5.18 4.41 8.59
C THR A 86 -3.91 3.92 9.27
N SER A 87 -4.02 2.88 10.10
CA SER A 87 -2.87 2.33 10.84
C SER A 87 -2.43 1.03 10.16
N PHE A 88 -1.15 0.92 9.85
CA PHE A 88 -0.58 -0.29 9.28
C PHE A 88 0.55 -0.83 10.13
N THR A 89 0.61 -2.14 10.27
CA THR A 89 1.60 -2.88 11.04
C THR A 89 2.50 -3.62 10.07
N ILE A 90 3.81 -3.42 10.22
CA ILE A 90 4.84 -4.13 9.50
C ILE A 90 5.42 -5.18 10.44
N THR A 91 5.53 -6.42 9.96
CA THR A 91 6.15 -7.54 10.66
C THR A 91 7.36 -8.01 9.87
N ALA A 92 8.55 -7.89 10.45
CA ALA A 92 9.76 -8.44 9.88
C ALA A 92 9.77 -9.97 10.02
N VAL A 93 9.93 -10.70 8.92
CA VAL A 93 9.91 -12.17 8.90
C VAL A 93 11.33 -12.73 8.85
N ALA A 94 12.19 -12.15 8.01
CA ALA A 94 13.57 -12.58 7.80
C ALA A 94 14.50 -11.37 7.60
N SER A 95 15.80 -11.57 7.81
CA SER A 95 16.80 -10.55 7.53
C SER A 95 16.91 -10.28 6.03
N GLY A 96 17.11 -9.01 5.67
CA GLY A 96 17.12 -8.59 4.28
C GLY A 96 16.67 -7.14 4.10
N GLN A 97 16.46 -6.74 2.85
CA GLN A 97 15.91 -5.44 2.51
C GLN A 97 14.56 -5.63 1.82
N ALA A 98 13.57 -4.88 2.27
CA ALA A 98 12.24 -4.85 1.68
C ALA A 98 11.83 -3.39 1.45
N THR A 99 10.90 -3.15 0.55
CA THR A 99 10.31 -1.83 0.31
C THR A 99 8.81 -1.93 0.47
N ILE A 100 8.28 -1.14 1.40
CA ILE A 100 6.84 -1.04 1.63
C ILE A 100 6.32 0.14 0.81
N SER A 101 5.31 -0.10 -0.02
CA SER A 101 4.65 0.93 -0.81
C SER A 101 3.25 1.19 -0.25
N VAL A 102 3.01 2.44 0.15
CA VAL A 102 1.72 2.94 0.63
C VAL A 102 1.10 3.77 -0.49
N ASN A 103 -0.06 3.35 -0.98
CA ASN A 103 -0.78 4.01 -2.05
C ASN A 103 -2.10 4.58 -1.53
N ASP A 104 -2.50 5.72 -2.06
CA ASP A 104 -3.76 6.39 -1.80
C ASP A 104 -4.78 6.14 -2.93
N ALA A 105 -6.09 6.36 -2.67
CA ALA A 105 -7.10 6.27 -3.72
C ALA A 105 -6.91 7.28 -4.86
N ALA A 106 -6.28 8.43 -4.60
CA ALA A 106 -5.93 9.40 -5.63
C ALA A 106 -4.71 9.00 -6.49
N GLY A 107 -4.05 7.88 -6.17
CA GLY A 107 -2.85 7.41 -6.88
C GLY A 107 -1.52 7.95 -6.32
N ALA A 108 -1.55 8.72 -5.22
CA ALA A 108 -0.32 9.09 -4.51
C ALA A 108 0.36 7.85 -3.92
N THR A 109 1.68 7.79 -3.98
CA THR A 109 2.47 6.63 -3.50
C THR A 109 3.64 7.10 -2.65
N VAL A 110 3.81 6.48 -1.48
CA VAL A 110 4.94 6.68 -0.58
C VAL A 110 5.68 5.36 -0.39
N SER A 111 6.99 5.37 -0.64
CA SER A 111 7.85 4.20 -0.44
C SER A 111 8.64 4.31 0.85
N VAL A 112 8.59 3.25 1.65
CA VAL A 112 9.27 3.10 2.93
C VAL A 112 10.27 1.96 2.79
N PRO A 113 11.57 2.25 2.60
CA PRO A 113 12.59 1.22 2.60
C PRO A 113 12.75 0.67 4.02
N LEU A 114 12.81 -0.66 4.11
CA LEU A 114 12.93 -1.43 5.33
C LEU A 114 14.19 -2.29 5.26
N THR A 115 15.05 -2.16 6.26
CA THR A 115 16.22 -3.00 6.46
C THR A 115 16.03 -3.85 7.71
N VAL A 116 16.04 -5.16 7.54
CA VAL A 116 15.94 -6.12 8.64
C VAL A 116 17.31 -6.72 8.91
N LYS A 117 17.79 -6.61 10.15
CA LYS A 117 19.10 -7.12 10.59
C LYS A 117 19.04 -7.81 11.94
#